data_AF-X1BI46-F1
#
_entry.id   AF-X1BI46-F1
#
_cell.length_a   1.000
_cell.length_b   1.000
_cell.length_c   1.000
_cell.angle_alpha   90.00
_cell.angle_beta   90.00
_cell.angle_gamma   90.00
#
_symmetry.space_group_name_H-M   'P 1'
#
loop_
_entity.id
_entity.type
_entity.pdbx_description
1 polymer ?
#
loop_
_entity_poly.entity_id
_entity_poly.type
_entity_poly.pdbx_seq_one_letter_code
_entity_poly.pdbx_strand_id
1 'polypeptide(L)'
;SLKQLTAPHDTADIEIITGNPVNEKVLQQAFDLIPRSASSFALIDPPGYRKLRWSTIKKLGAHGSDWKGHKIDLLIILPLEMALLRNLTRPECQASITRLYGNRKWQEIKQKRLKGKIGPDEMRRQLVKLFKAGLRGLGYKYVEDFKPASPSRQPFYHVIWASDSKREAKMISDAWGRERYLPCELLYSGKDRPR
;
A
#
# COMPACT_ATOMS: atom_id res chain seq x y z
N SER A 1 -14.91 -14.60 -23.13
CA SER A 1 -13.55 -14.28 -23.61
C SER A 1 -13.37 -12.78 -23.49
N LEU A 2 -12.51 -12.31 -22.58
CA LEU A 2 -12.23 -10.88 -22.43
C LEU A 2 -11.38 -10.45 -23.63
N LYS A 3 -11.96 -9.66 -24.54
CA LYS A 3 -11.22 -9.07 -25.65
C LYS A 3 -10.19 -8.11 -25.08
N GLN A 4 -8.93 -8.36 -25.41
CA GLN A 4 -7.83 -7.43 -25.16
C GLN A 4 -8.15 -6.14 -25.92
N LEU A 5 -8.23 -5.01 -25.20
CA LEU A 5 -8.39 -3.70 -25.81
C LEU A 5 -7.12 -3.41 -26.62
N THR A 6 -7.20 -3.59 -27.94
CA THR A 6 -6.14 -3.29 -28.92
C THR A 6 -6.31 -1.91 -29.56
N ALA A 7 -7.27 -1.10 -29.09
CA ALA A 7 -7.39 0.29 -29.50
C ALA A 7 -6.45 1.15 -28.66
N PRO A 8 -5.58 1.99 -29.27
CA PRO A 8 -4.85 3.00 -28.53
C PRO A 8 -5.89 3.95 -27.91
N HIS A 9 -5.93 4.02 -26.57
CA HIS A 9 -6.67 5.06 -25.87
C HIS A 9 -6.09 6.41 -26.33
N ASP A 10 -6.95 7.36 -26.67
CA ASP A 10 -6.57 8.73 -27.04
C ASP A 10 -5.59 9.28 -25.99
N THR A 11 -4.32 9.42 -26.37
CA THR A 11 -3.13 9.41 -25.48
C THR A 11 -2.73 10.78 -24.93
N ALA A 12 -3.52 11.83 -25.14
CA ALA A 12 -3.07 13.21 -24.84
C ALA A 12 -2.67 13.42 -23.37
N ASP A 13 -3.25 12.67 -22.43
CA ASP A 13 -3.00 12.79 -20.98
C ASP A 13 -2.40 11.53 -20.34
N ILE A 14 -1.99 10.53 -21.15
CA ILE A 14 -1.50 9.24 -20.65
C ILE A 14 -0.07 8.98 -21.11
N GLU A 15 0.85 9.02 -20.15
CA GLU A 15 2.25 8.67 -20.36
C GLU A 15 2.56 7.28 -19.81
N ILE A 16 3.19 6.42 -20.62
CA ILE A 16 3.55 5.05 -20.24
C ILE A 16 5.06 4.96 -20.09
N ILE A 17 5.52 4.80 -18.85
CA ILE A 17 6.93 4.58 -18.53
C ILE A 17 7.13 3.10 -18.22
N THR A 18 7.95 2.43 -19.04
CA THR A 18 8.31 1.03 -18.81
C THR A 18 9.65 0.93 -18.11
N GLY A 19 9.68 0.31 -16.93
CA GLY A 19 10.94 0.07 -16.22
C GLY A 19 10.75 -0.39 -14.78
N ASN A 20 11.87 -0.63 -14.10
CA ASN A 20 11.86 -0.97 -12.68
C ASN A 20 11.89 0.32 -11.84
N PRO A 21 10.85 0.64 -11.03
CA PRO A 21 10.78 1.89 -10.26
C PRO A 21 11.78 1.94 -9.08
N VAL A 22 12.54 0.87 -8.85
CA VAL A 22 13.71 0.91 -7.97
C VAL A 22 14.86 1.70 -8.61
N ASN A 23 14.96 1.67 -9.94
CA ASN A 23 15.92 2.48 -10.69
C ASN A 23 15.50 3.94 -10.61
N GLU A 24 16.41 4.79 -10.15
CA GLU A 24 16.17 6.21 -9.96
C GLU A 24 15.81 6.94 -11.24
N LYS A 25 16.45 6.59 -12.36
CA LYS A 25 16.17 7.20 -13.65
C LYS A 25 14.73 6.95 -14.11
N VAL A 26 14.21 5.75 -13.85
CA VAL A 26 12.82 5.38 -14.21
C VAL A 26 11.82 6.17 -13.38
N LEU A 27 12.04 6.26 -12.06
CA LEU A 27 11.13 7.01 -11.20
C LEU A 27 11.21 8.52 -11.44
N GLN A 28 12.41 9.04 -11.79
CA GLN A 28 12.59 10.43 -12.14
C GLN A 28 11.82 10.81 -13.41
N GLN A 29 11.80 9.94 -14.43
CA GLN A 29 10.96 10.15 -15.62
C GLN A 29 9.49 10.36 -15.26
N ALA A 30 8.96 9.59 -14.30
CA ALA A 30 7.58 9.75 -13.83
C ALA A 30 7.38 11.08 -13.11
N PHE A 31 8.35 11.47 -12.29
CA PHE A 31 8.33 12.72 -11.53
C PHE A 31 8.44 13.97 -12.40
N ASP A 32 9.20 13.92 -13.48
CA ASP A 32 9.34 15.05 -14.41
C ASP A 32 8.04 15.35 -15.17
N LEU A 33 7.15 14.36 -15.28
CA LEU A 33 5.84 14.48 -15.92
C LEU A 33 4.72 14.92 -14.98
N ILE A 34 4.91 14.83 -13.65
CA ILE A 34 3.89 15.24 -12.68
C ILE A 34 3.99 16.75 -12.46
N PRO A 35 2.95 17.54 -12.81
CA PRO A 35 2.98 18.98 -12.60
C PRO A 35 3.04 19.30 -11.11
N ARG A 36 3.97 20.17 -10.69
CA ARG A 36 4.07 20.62 -9.28
C ARG A 36 2.83 21.40 -8.80
N SER A 37 2.03 21.90 -9.73
CA SER A 37 0.76 22.58 -9.47
C SER A 37 -0.41 21.63 -9.21
N ALA A 38 -0.22 20.32 -9.31
CA ALA A 38 -1.28 19.34 -9.16
C ALA A 38 -1.13 18.52 -7.87
N SER A 39 -2.25 18.26 -7.20
CA SER A 39 -2.29 17.21 -6.19
C SER A 39 -2.13 15.85 -6.87
N SER A 40 -1.36 14.97 -6.23
CA SER A 40 -0.91 13.71 -6.85
C SER A 40 -1.31 12.51 -6.02
N PHE A 41 -1.68 11.44 -6.71
CA PHE A 41 -2.09 10.17 -6.12
C PHE A 41 -1.32 9.01 -6.76
N ALA A 42 -0.79 8.10 -5.95
CA ALA A 42 -0.07 6.93 -6.42
C ALA A 42 -0.71 5.62 -5.91
N LEU A 43 -1.17 4.80 -6.86
CA LEU A 43 -1.52 3.40 -6.62
C LEU A 43 -0.27 2.53 -6.74
N ILE A 44 0.00 1.72 -5.72
CA ILE A 44 1.13 0.79 -5.68
C ILE A 44 0.59 -0.63 -5.55
N ASP A 45 0.55 -1.35 -6.67
CA ASP A 45 0.12 -2.74 -6.76
C ASP A 45 1.31 -3.65 -7.15
N PRO A 46 2.09 -4.14 -6.16
CA PRO A 46 3.21 -5.01 -6.46
C PRO A 46 2.72 -6.43 -6.78
N PRO A 47 3.30 -7.13 -7.78
CA PRO A 47 2.98 -8.53 -8.04
C PRO A 47 3.40 -9.47 -6.89
N GLY A 48 4.12 -8.95 -5.89
CA GLY A 48 4.46 -9.64 -4.65
C GLY A 48 5.43 -8.85 -3.79
N TYR A 49 5.60 -9.25 -2.52
CA TYR A 49 6.39 -8.50 -1.53
C TYR A 49 7.87 -8.29 -1.93
N ARG A 50 8.43 -9.13 -2.81
CA ARG A 50 9.82 -9.00 -3.27
C ARG A 50 10.04 -7.81 -4.20
N LYS A 51 8.99 -7.36 -4.90
CA LYS A 51 9.04 -6.25 -5.86
C LYS A 51 8.70 -4.91 -5.20
N LEU A 52 8.00 -4.91 -4.07
CA LEU A 52 7.75 -3.72 -3.27
C LEU A 52 8.98 -3.41 -2.39
N ARG A 53 9.73 -2.36 -2.71
CA ARG A 53 10.86 -1.89 -1.89
C ARG A 53 10.50 -0.61 -1.15
N TRP A 54 10.87 -0.56 0.13
CA TRP A 54 10.70 0.63 0.96
C TRP A 54 11.37 1.87 0.37
N SER A 55 12.50 1.69 -0.33
CA SER A 55 13.20 2.76 -1.02
C SER A 55 12.32 3.47 -2.05
N THR A 56 11.47 2.74 -2.77
CA THR A 56 10.55 3.31 -3.76
C THR A 56 9.44 4.11 -3.06
N ILE A 57 8.87 3.58 -1.98
CA ILE A 57 7.90 4.29 -1.13
C ILE A 57 8.52 5.58 -0.56
N LYS A 58 9.76 5.50 -0.07
CA LYS A 58 10.49 6.66 0.46
C LYS A 58 10.71 7.72 -0.63
N LYS A 59 11.05 7.32 -1.86
CA LYS A 59 11.21 8.25 -2.99
C LYS A 59 9.89 8.92 -3.37
N LEU A 60 8.80 8.16 -3.46
CA LEU A 60 7.45 8.72 -3.69
C LEU A 60 7.06 9.72 -2.60
N GLY A 61 7.25 9.35 -1.33
CA GLY A 61 6.95 10.26 -0.21
C GLY A 61 7.92 11.43 -0.07
N ALA A 62 9.12 11.36 -0.64
CA ALA A 62 10.08 12.47 -0.66
C ALA A 62 9.94 13.37 -1.89
N HIS A 63 9.23 12.90 -2.93
CA HIS A 63 8.94 13.72 -4.09
C HIS A 63 8.13 14.95 -3.69
N GLY A 64 8.33 16.03 -4.45
CA GLY A 64 7.90 17.38 -4.11
C GLY A 64 6.46 17.45 -3.64
N SER A 65 6.21 18.41 -2.75
CA SER A 65 4.86 18.74 -2.37
C SER A 65 4.13 19.42 -3.53
N ASP A 66 2.80 19.27 -3.57
CA ASP A 66 1.96 20.10 -4.43
C ASP A 66 2.06 21.59 -4.03
N TRP A 67 1.38 22.46 -4.76
CA TRP A 67 1.36 23.90 -4.51
C TRP A 67 0.86 24.30 -3.11
N LYS A 68 0.18 23.41 -2.37
CA LYS A 68 -0.27 23.63 -0.98
C LYS A 68 0.69 23.05 0.05
N GLY A 69 1.78 22.41 -0.37
CA GLY A 69 2.70 21.72 0.52
C GLY A 69 2.31 20.27 0.83
N HIS A 70 1.27 19.71 0.20
CA HIS A 70 0.83 18.33 0.44
C HIS A 70 1.67 17.29 -0.28
N LYS A 71 1.86 16.14 0.36
CA LYS A 71 2.62 15.02 -0.20
C LYS A 71 1.77 14.27 -1.23
N ILE A 72 2.42 13.45 -2.06
CA ILE A 72 1.70 12.46 -2.88
C ILE A 72 0.95 11.51 -1.94
N ASP A 73 -0.36 11.38 -2.16
CA ASP A 73 -1.18 10.40 -1.47
C ASP A 73 -0.88 8.99 -1.99
N LEU A 74 -0.73 8.02 -1.08
CA LEU A 74 -0.38 6.65 -1.44
C LEU A 74 -1.53 5.69 -1.14
N LEU A 75 -1.89 4.86 -2.12
CA LEU A 75 -2.73 3.67 -1.92
C LEU A 75 -1.89 2.42 -2.25
N ILE A 76 -1.55 1.64 -1.23
CA ILE A 76 -0.63 0.50 -1.35
C ILE A 76 -1.40 -0.79 -1.11
N ILE A 77 -1.34 -1.70 -2.09
CA ILE A 77 -1.79 -3.07 -1.92
C ILE A 77 -0.65 -3.85 -1.25
N LEU A 78 -0.78 -4.10 0.05
CA LEU A 78 0.20 -4.85 0.84
C LEU A 78 -0.11 -6.35 0.74
N PRO A 79 0.77 -7.16 0.09
CA PRO A 79 0.54 -8.59 -0.13
C PRO A 79 0.90 -9.42 1.13
N LEU A 80 0.24 -9.12 2.26
CA LEU A 80 0.51 -9.75 3.55
C LEU A 80 0.13 -11.23 3.55
N GLU A 81 -1.17 -11.53 3.41
CA GLU A 81 -1.71 -12.89 3.61
C GLU A 81 -1.27 -13.85 2.49
N MET A 82 -1.32 -13.40 1.24
CA MET A 82 -1.01 -14.27 0.10
C MET A 82 0.47 -14.55 -0.12
N ALA A 83 1.37 -13.66 0.31
CA ALA A 83 2.79 -13.77 -0.03
C ALA A 83 3.72 -13.63 1.17
N LEU A 84 3.58 -12.57 1.99
CA LEU A 84 4.55 -12.29 3.04
C LEU A 84 4.52 -13.33 4.16
N LEU A 85 3.34 -13.67 4.69
CA LEU A 85 3.23 -14.59 5.84
C LEU A 85 3.81 -15.97 5.54
N ARG A 86 3.52 -16.52 4.35
CA ARG A 86 4.04 -17.83 3.89
C ARG A 86 5.57 -17.87 3.80
N ASN A 87 6.20 -16.72 3.67
CA ASN A 87 7.65 -16.59 3.45
C ASN A 87 8.39 -15.99 4.66
N LEU A 88 7.69 -15.63 5.74
CA LEU A 88 8.26 -14.93 6.89
C LEU A 88 9.36 -15.74 7.58
N THR A 89 9.22 -17.06 7.65
CA THR A 89 10.15 -17.96 8.33
C THR A 89 11.36 -18.35 7.47
N ARG A 90 11.24 -18.28 6.14
CA ARG A 90 12.21 -18.75 5.14
C ARG A 90 13.49 -17.88 5.12
N PRO A 91 14.69 -18.44 5.38
CA PRO A 91 15.96 -17.71 5.39
C PRO A 91 16.26 -16.93 4.10
N GLU A 92 16.00 -17.53 2.94
CA GLU A 92 16.21 -16.94 1.62
C GLU A 92 15.30 -15.73 1.34
N CYS A 93 14.20 -15.59 2.09
CA CYS A 93 13.25 -14.49 1.93
C CYS A 93 13.58 -13.27 2.79
N GLN A 94 14.43 -13.41 3.81
CA GLN A 94 14.67 -12.37 4.82
C GLN A 94 15.19 -11.06 4.24
N ALA A 95 16.07 -11.13 3.24
CA ALA A 95 16.60 -9.94 2.57
C ALA A 95 15.49 -9.16 1.84
N SER A 96 14.56 -9.86 1.19
CA SER A 96 13.41 -9.24 0.52
C SER A 96 12.43 -8.62 1.51
N ILE A 97 12.19 -9.27 2.64
CA ILE A 97 11.30 -8.74 3.69
C ILE A 97 11.92 -7.50 4.34
N THR A 98 13.24 -7.51 4.56
CA THR A 98 13.97 -6.33 5.04
C THR A 98 13.88 -5.17 4.05
N ARG A 99 13.97 -5.45 2.73
CA ARG A 99 13.77 -4.43 1.70
C ARG A 99 12.34 -3.88 1.66
N LEU A 100 11.33 -4.72 1.93
CA LEU A 100 9.92 -4.29 2.01
C LEU A 100 9.71 -3.28 3.15
N TYR A 101 10.22 -3.60 4.35
CA TYR A 101 10.04 -2.75 5.54
C TYR A 101 11.08 -1.62 5.67
N GLY A 102 12.18 -1.71 4.92
CA GLY A 102 13.32 -0.79 5.03
C GLY A 102 14.15 -0.97 6.31
N ASN A 103 13.87 -2.00 7.11
CA ASN A 103 14.54 -2.28 8.38
C ASN A 103 14.37 -3.75 8.79
N ARG A 104 15.01 -4.16 9.88
CA ARG A 104 14.97 -5.53 10.42
C ARG A 104 13.97 -5.74 11.57
N LYS A 105 13.16 -4.73 11.95
CA LYS A 105 12.24 -4.82 13.11
C LYS A 105 11.21 -5.94 12.98
N TRP A 106 10.87 -6.34 11.76
CA TRP A 106 9.99 -7.49 11.49
C TRP A 106 10.55 -8.81 12.01
N GLN A 107 11.88 -8.94 12.17
CA GLN A 107 12.51 -10.14 12.71
C GLN A 107 12.11 -10.39 14.16
N GLU A 108 11.93 -9.34 14.97
CA GLU A 108 11.45 -9.47 16.34
C GLU A 108 10.03 -10.04 16.40
N ILE A 109 9.16 -9.60 15.50
CA ILE A 109 7.78 -10.11 15.37
C ILE A 109 7.82 -11.60 15.00
N LYS A 110 8.65 -11.97 14.01
CA LYS A 110 8.90 -13.37 13.64
C LYS A 110 9.37 -14.19 14.85
N GLN A 111 10.35 -13.70 15.60
CA GLN A 111 10.89 -14.42 16.75
C GLN A 111 9.85 -14.60 17.86
N LYS A 112 9.03 -13.59 18.16
CA LYS A 112 7.90 -13.71 19.09
C LYS A 112 6.92 -14.78 18.64
N ARG A 113 6.62 -14.85 17.33
CA ARG A 113 5.73 -15.88 16.76
C ARG A 113 6.33 -17.29 16.90
N LEU A 114 7.60 -17.47 16.54
CA LEU A 114 8.29 -18.76 16.63
C LEU A 114 8.39 -19.27 18.07
N LYS A 115 8.55 -18.37 19.03
CA LYS A 115 8.57 -18.69 20.47
C LYS A 115 7.16 -18.87 21.08
N GLY A 116 6.10 -18.86 20.27
CA GLY A 116 4.72 -19.01 20.74
C GLY A 116 4.18 -17.82 21.54
N LYS A 117 4.92 -16.71 21.65
CA LYS A 117 4.54 -15.53 22.47
C LYS A 117 3.38 -14.73 21.86
N ILE A 118 3.14 -14.88 20.56
CA ILE A 118 2.02 -14.24 19.85
C ILE A 118 1.34 -15.22 18.91
N GLY A 119 0.02 -15.11 18.81
CA GLY A 119 -0.79 -15.85 17.84
C GLY A 119 -0.68 -15.29 16.41
N PRO A 120 -1.24 -15.98 15.40
CA PRO A 120 -1.25 -15.53 14.01
C PRO A 120 -1.87 -14.14 13.81
N ASP A 121 -3.00 -13.86 14.45
CA ASP A 121 -3.70 -12.58 14.28
C ASP A 121 -2.91 -11.40 14.87
N GLU A 122 -2.27 -11.62 16.01
CA GLU A 122 -1.40 -10.61 16.61
C GLU A 122 -0.16 -10.36 15.75
N MET A 123 0.43 -11.41 15.17
CA MET A 123 1.53 -11.25 14.21
C MET A 123 1.11 -10.40 13.00
N ARG A 124 -0.07 -10.65 12.41
CA ARG A 124 -0.61 -9.84 11.30
C ARG A 124 -0.73 -8.38 11.69
N ARG A 125 -1.38 -8.11 12.82
CA ARG A 125 -1.56 -6.75 13.36
C ARG A 125 -0.21 -6.05 13.55
N GLN A 126 0.78 -6.73 14.12
CA GLN A 126 2.11 -6.15 14.32
C GLN A 126 2.84 -5.87 13.00
N LEU A 127 2.73 -6.74 12.01
CA LEU A 127 3.35 -6.55 10.69
C LEU A 127 2.74 -5.37 9.92
N VAL A 128 1.42 -5.22 9.96
CA VAL A 128 0.73 -4.04 9.39
C VAL A 128 1.09 -2.79 10.18
N LYS A 129 1.06 -2.84 11.51
CA LYS A 129 1.43 -1.72 12.39
C LYS A 129 2.85 -1.25 12.11
N LEU A 130 3.79 -2.17 11.89
CA LEU A 130 5.18 -1.85 11.52
C LEU A 130 5.25 -1.11 10.18
N PHE A 131 4.49 -1.57 9.17
CA PHE A 131 4.45 -0.91 7.86
C PHE A 131 3.87 0.51 7.98
N LYS A 132 2.74 0.66 8.67
CA LYS A 132 2.10 1.97 8.93
C LYS A 132 3.02 2.90 9.72
N ALA A 133 3.78 2.39 10.69
CA ALA A 133 4.74 3.19 11.45
C ALA A 133 5.88 3.70 10.56
N GLY A 134 6.33 2.91 9.58
CA GLY A 134 7.26 3.36 8.56
C GLY A 134 6.71 4.56 7.78
N LEU A 135 5.45 4.49 7.32
CA LEU A 135 4.80 5.56 6.56
C LEU A 135 4.69 6.84 7.39
N ARG A 136 4.30 6.72 8.66
CA ARG A 136 4.31 7.87 9.59
C ARG A 136 5.70 8.47 9.76
N GLY A 137 6.74 7.64 9.80
CA GLY A 137 8.14 8.09 9.83
C GLY A 137 8.58 8.86 8.57
N LEU A 138 7.84 8.77 7.46
CA LEU A 138 8.05 9.58 6.24
C LEU A 138 7.26 10.90 6.24
N GLY A 139 6.55 11.21 7.33
CA GLY A 139 5.77 12.44 7.48
C GLY A 139 4.28 12.32 7.12
N TYR A 140 3.79 11.12 6.77
CA TYR A 140 2.36 10.90 6.56
C TYR A 140 1.60 10.93 7.89
N LYS A 141 0.67 11.89 8.03
CA LYS A 141 -0.09 12.13 9.28
C LYS A 141 -1.25 11.14 9.43
N TYR A 142 -1.89 10.79 8.31
CA TYR A 142 -3.05 9.92 8.25
C TYR A 142 -2.68 8.65 7.52
N VAL A 143 -2.71 7.50 8.21
CA VAL A 143 -2.36 6.21 7.64
C VAL A 143 -3.40 5.17 8.04
N GLU A 144 -4.17 4.70 7.06
CA GLU A 144 -5.29 3.78 7.25
C GLU A 144 -4.99 2.37 6.74
N ASP A 145 -5.65 1.38 7.31
CA ASP A 145 -5.59 -0.02 6.88
C ASP A 145 -7.01 -0.51 6.58
N PHE A 146 -7.28 -0.70 5.29
CA PHE A 146 -8.55 -1.15 4.78
C PHE A 146 -8.46 -2.64 4.40
N LYS A 147 -9.45 -3.44 4.80
CA LYS A 147 -9.42 -4.91 4.70
C LYS A 147 -10.52 -5.42 3.77
N PRO A 148 -10.25 -5.61 2.47
CA PRO A 148 -11.25 -5.91 1.42
C PRO A 148 -11.96 -7.28 1.52
N ALA A 149 -12.21 -7.80 2.72
CA ALA A 149 -13.03 -8.97 2.96
C ALA A 149 -14.14 -8.65 3.97
N SER A 150 -15.20 -9.45 3.92
CA SER A 150 -16.21 -9.49 4.99
C SER A 150 -15.51 -9.66 6.34
N PRO A 151 -16.00 -9.02 7.41
CA PRO A 151 -15.46 -9.16 8.77
C PRO A 151 -15.27 -10.61 9.24
N SER A 152 -16.05 -11.54 8.68
CA SER A 152 -16.00 -12.97 8.97
C SER A 152 -14.82 -13.72 8.31
N ARG A 153 -14.10 -13.10 7.37
CA ARG A 153 -13.02 -13.72 6.58
C ARG A 153 -11.74 -12.91 6.66
N GLN A 154 -10.62 -13.62 6.68
CA GLN A 154 -9.31 -12.97 6.57
C GLN A 154 -9.16 -12.38 5.15
N PRO A 155 -8.76 -11.11 5.01
CA PRO A 155 -8.61 -10.48 3.70
C PRO A 155 -7.44 -11.08 2.93
N PHE A 156 -7.48 -11.12 1.61
CA PHE A 156 -6.34 -11.64 0.83
C PHE A 156 -5.13 -10.67 0.83
N TYR A 157 -5.40 -9.39 0.98
CA TYR A 157 -4.43 -8.29 0.98
C TYR A 157 -4.94 -7.17 1.88
N HIS A 158 -4.03 -6.29 2.29
CA HIS A 158 -4.38 -5.06 3.00
C HIS A 158 -4.26 -3.89 2.03
N VAL A 159 -5.21 -2.97 2.06
CA VAL A 159 -5.15 -1.72 1.29
C VAL A 159 -4.75 -0.62 2.26
N ILE A 160 -3.49 -0.20 2.18
CA ILE A 160 -2.92 0.81 3.07
C ILE A 160 -3.00 2.17 2.38
N TRP A 161 -3.71 3.11 3.00
CA TRP A 161 -3.73 4.50 2.57
C TRP A 161 -2.76 5.34 3.40
N ALA A 162 -2.05 6.28 2.79
CA ALA A 162 -1.24 7.27 3.49
C ALA A 162 -1.36 8.66 2.85
N SER A 163 -1.69 9.65 3.69
CA SER A 163 -1.83 11.06 3.31
C SER A 163 -1.33 11.98 4.44
N ASP A 164 -0.92 13.19 4.09
CA ASP A 164 -0.68 14.27 5.06
C ASP A 164 -1.87 15.26 5.15
N SER A 165 -2.91 15.06 4.32
CA SER A 165 -4.14 15.85 4.28
C SER A 165 -5.28 15.18 5.05
N LYS A 166 -5.84 15.92 6.02
CA LYS A 166 -7.02 15.47 6.79
C LYS A 166 -8.25 15.28 5.90
N ARG A 167 -8.39 16.14 4.89
CA ARG A 167 -9.52 16.11 3.95
C ARG A 167 -9.52 14.81 3.15
N GLU A 168 -8.37 14.44 2.58
CA GLU A 168 -8.25 13.23 1.77
C GLU A 168 -8.41 11.97 2.61
N ALA A 169 -7.85 11.96 3.83
CA ALA A 169 -8.07 10.88 4.79
C ALA A 169 -9.56 10.69 5.13
N LYS A 170 -10.31 11.78 5.30
CA LYS A 170 -11.77 11.70 5.51
C LYS A 170 -12.48 11.19 4.26
N MET A 171 -12.15 11.72 3.09
CA MET A 171 -12.77 11.33 1.83
C MET A 171 -12.61 9.83 1.55
N ILE A 172 -11.40 9.27 1.72
CA ILE A 172 -11.16 7.86 1.47
C ILE A 172 -11.86 6.96 2.50
N SER A 173 -11.91 7.39 3.77
CA SER A 173 -12.64 6.67 4.82
C SER A 173 -14.14 6.66 4.55
N ASP A 174 -14.70 7.80 4.15
CA ASP A 174 -16.11 7.93 3.80
C ASP A 174 -16.43 7.07 2.57
N ALA A 175 -15.58 7.08 1.54
CA ALA A 175 -15.72 6.24 0.36
C ALA A 175 -15.63 4.73 0.67
N TRP A 176 -14.73 4.34 1.58
CA TRP A 176 -14.60 2.94 2.00
C TRP A 176 -15.81 2.47 2.80
N GLY A 177 -16.36 3.34 3.66
CA GLY A 177 -17.47 3.02 4.55
C GLY A 177 -18.88 3.13 3.95
N ARG A 178 -19.01 3.46 2.67
CA ARG A 178 -20.28 3.48 1.94
C ARG A 178 -20.77 2.07 1.65
N GLU A 179 -22.08 1.86 1.81
CA GLU A 179 -22.75 0.64 1.40
C GLU A 179 -22.60 0.46 -0.11
N ARG A 180 -22.20 -0.73 -0.54
CA ARG A 180 -21.94 -1.05 -1.93
C ARG A 180 -23.00 -2.02 -2.42
N TYR A 181 -23.75 -1.62 -3.44
CA TYR A 181 -24.94 -2.34 -3.89
C TYR A 181 -24.64 -3.33 -5.04
N LEU A 182 -23.43 -3.32 -5.59
CA LEU A 182 -23.06 -4.21 -6.69
C LEU A 182 -22.32 -5.47 -6.20
N PRO A 183 -22.63 -6.67 -6.74
CA PRO A 183 -21.99 -7.94 -6.36
C PRO A 183 -20.47 -8.00 -6.57
N CYS A 184 -19.92 -7.10 -7.39
CA CYS A 184 -18.50 -7.03 -7.74
C CYS A 184 -17.72 -6.05 -6.85
N GLU A 185 -18.40 -5.31 -5.98
CA GLU A 185 -17.80 -4.30 -5.13
C GLU A 185 -17.53 -4.89 -3.75
N LEU A 186 -16.27 -4.77 -3.30
CA LEU A 186 -15.76 -5.32 -2.04
C LEU A 186 -16.71 -5.04 -0.87
N LEU A 187 -17.38 -6.09 -0.39
CA LEU A 187 -18.55 -6.07 0.47
C LEU A 187 -18.25 -5.50 1.86
N TYR A 188 -19.00 -4.47 2.27
CA TYR A 188 -19.31 -4.17 3.67
C TYR A 188 -20.79 -3.88 3.81
N SER A 189 -21.46 -4.62 4.69
CA SER A 189 -22.80 -4.26 5.14
C SER A 189 -22.67 -3.26 6.29
N GLY A 190 -23.55 -2.25 6.35
CA GLY A 190 -23.50 -1.20 7.39
C GLY A 190 -23.67 -1.70 8.83
N LYS A 191 -23.95 -2.99 9.04
CA LYS A 191 -24.15 -3.62 10.36
C LYS A 191 -22.85 -3.96 11.10
N ASP A 192 -21.69 -3.86 10.45
CA ASP A 192 -20.42 -4.36 10.99
C ASP A 192 -19.47 -3.27 11.56
N ARG A 193 -19.98 -2.06 11.85
CA ARG A 193 -19.18 -1.03 12.52
C ARG A 193 -19.05 -1.35 14.02
N PRO A 194 -17.83 -1.42 14.60
CA PRO A 194 -17.70 -1.34 16.05
C PRO A 194 -18.18 0.03 16.52
N ARG A 195 -18.98 0.05 17.58
CA ARG A 195 -19.39 1.29 18.28
C ARG A 195 -18.18 2.00 18.88
#